data_AF-A0A6P7GHG2-F1
#
_entry.id   AF-A0A6P7GHG2-F1
#
_cell.length_a   1.000
_cell.length_b   1.000
_cell.length_c   1.000
_cell.angle_alpha   90.00
_cell.angle_beta   90.00
_cell.angle_gamma   90.00
#
_symmetry.space_group_name_H-M   'P 1'
#
loop_
_entity.id
_entity.type
_entity.pdbx_description
1 polymer ?
#
loop_
_entity_poly.entity_id
_entity_poly.type
_entity_poly.pdbx_seq_one_letter_code
_entity_poly.pdbx_strand_id
1 'polypeptide(L)'
;MQDRDKLEMFQVEVWKNSKHVTLFLLYNPPDNIPALELVEQQIQPSTIIIGDFNSPSTRWGYSRTTNVGKHLEDFLDNNYLDVVNTPPTFLSFRGSQSRPDLVVTHPHITGKTSVTLLDDAAGC
;
A
#
# COMPACT_ATOMS: atom_id res chain seq x y z
N MET A 1 -28.29 -0.77 -3.49
CA MET A 1 -27.53 0.32 -2.84
C MET A 1 -26.08 -0.04 -3.03
N GLN A 2 -25.32 0.71 -3.83
CA GLN A 2 -23.87 0.57 -3.84
C GLN A 2 -23.39 1.02 -2.47
N ASP A 3 -22.83 0.11 -1.68
CA ASP A 3 -22.05 0.50 -0.51
C ASP A 3 -21.01 1.52 -1.01
N ARG A 4 -21.03 2.72 -0.41
CA ARG A 4 -20.07 3.76 -0.75
C ARG A 4 -18.67 3.21 -0.47
N ASP A 5 -17.76 3.43 -1.40
CA ASP A 5 -16.33 3.21 -1.17
C ASP A 5 -15.93 3.91 0.14
N LYS A 6 -15.21 3.16 0.98
CA LYS A 6 -14.77 3.58 2.31
C LYS A 6 -13.27 3.86 2.38
N LEU A 7 -12.60 3.94 1.22
CA LEU A 7 -11.20 4.31 1.16
C LEU A 7 -10.98 5.68 1.80
N GLU A 8 -10.10 5.74 2.79
CA GLU A 8 -9.61 6.98 3.35
C GLU A 8 -8.23 7.26 2.77
N MET A 9 -8.03 8.46 2.23
CA MET A 9 -6.79 8.82 1.55
C MET A 9 -6.47 10.28 1.78
N PHE A 10 -5.18 10.57 1.94
CA PHE A 10 -4.65 11.91 1.77
C PHE A 10 -3.37 11.91 0.96
N GLN A 11 -3.19 12.97 0.18
CA GLN A 11 -2.01 13.17 -0.67
C GLN A 11 -1.11 14.23 -0.06
N VAL A 12 0.19 13.98 -0.08
CA VAL A 12 1.22 14.91 0.37
C VAL A 12 2.26 15.05 -0.72
N GLU A 13 2.59 16.28 -1.08
CA GLU A 13 3.68 16.58 -2.00
C GLU A 13 4.88 17.11 -1.22
N VAL A 14 6.05 16.54 -1.48
CA VAL A 14 7.29 16.87 -0.77
C VAL A 14 8.33 17.34 -1.76
N TRP A 15 8.87 18.53 -1.53
CA TRP A 15 9.98 19.09 -2.31
C TRP A 15 11.24 19.21 -1.47
N LYS A 16 12.37 18.74 -2.01
CA LYS A 16 13.70 18.92 -1.41
C LYS A 16 14.75 19.00 -2.49
N ASN A 17 15.53 20.10 -2.51
CA ASN A 17 16.64 20.31 -3.45
C ASN A 17 16.25 19.99 -4.91
N SER A 18 15.15 20.59 -5.38
CA SER A 18 14.58 20.38 -6.73
C SER A 18 14.07 18.97 -7.05
N LYS A 19 14.03 18.07 -6.06
CA LYS A 19 13.34 16.78 -6.17
C LYS A 19 11.92 16.92 -5.64
N HIS A 20 10.98 16.29 -6.33
CA HIS A 20 9.58 16.22 -5.97
C HIS A 20 9.17 14.76 -5.76
N VAL A 21 8.48 14.46 -4.66
CA VAL A 21 7.89 13.15 -4.37
C VAL A 21 6.43 13.36 -4.01
N THR A 22 5.55 12.60 -4.64
CA THR A 22 4.13 12.54 -4.30
C THR A 22 3.89 11.32 -3.42
N LEU A 23 3.31 11.53 -2.25
CA LEU A 23 2.93 10.48 -1.31
C LEU A 23 1.41 10.35 -1.26
N PHE A 24 0.91 9.14 -1.41
CA PHE A 24 -0.46 8.78 -1.07
C PHE A 24 -0.45 7.98 0.22
N LEU A 25 -1.23 8.45 1.19
CA LEU A 25 -1.35 7.88 2.51
C LEU A 25 -2.76 7.29 2.62
N LEU A 26 -2.83 5.96 2.62
CA LEU A 26 -4.07 5.20 2.45
C LEU A 26 -4.47 4.44 3.71
N TYR A 27 -5.76 4.38 3.95
CA TYR A 27 -6.39 3.38 4.81
C TYR A 27 -7.60 2.81 4.05
N ASN A 28 -7.51 1.54 3.69
CA ASN A 28 -8.63 0.79 3.14
C ASN A 28 -9.20 -0.09 4.26
N PRO A 29 -10.45 0.13 4.71
CA PRO A 29 -11.02 -0.72 5.73
C PRO A 29 -11.23 -2.16 5.21
N PRO A 30 -11.25 -3.17 6.10
CA PRO A 30 -11.49 -4.55 5.70
C PRO A 30 -12.76 -4.71 4.86
N ASP A 31 -12.71 -5.62 3.89
CA ASP A 31 -13.79 -5.97 2.97
C ASP A 31 -14.25 -4.83 2.02
N ASN A 32 -13.54 -3.70 1.98
CA ASN A 32 -13.75 -2.64 0.99
C ASN A 32 -12.94 -2.90 -0.30
N ILE A 33 -13.58 -2.75 -1.45
CA ILE A 33 -12.92 -2.71 -2.76
C ILE A 33 -12.71 -1.22 -3.11
N PRO A 34 -11.49 -0.69 -3.00
CA PRO A 34 -11.25 0.74 -3.13
C PRO A 34 -11.39 1.23 -4.57
N ALA A 35 -12.00 2.40 -4.76
CA ALA A 35 -11.99 3.13 -6.03
C ALA A 35 -10.67 3.90 -6.13
N LEU A 36 -9.77 3.43 -6.99
CA LEU A 36 -8.38 3.91 -7.09
C LEU A 36 -8.16 4.90 -8.24
N GLU A 37 -9.21 5.33 -8.94
CA GLU A 37 -9.13 6.16 -10.14
C GLU A 37 -8.46 7.51 -9.87
N LEU A 38 -8.68 8.08 -8.68
CA LEU A 38 -8.04 9.35 -8.28
C LEU A 38 -6.53 9.21 -8.04
N VAL A 39 -6.09 8.03 -7.57
CA VAL A 39 -4.66 7.73 -7.43
C VAL A 39 -4.09 7.51 -8.81
N GLU A 40 -4.73 6.67 -9.62
CA GLU A 40 -4.33 6.32 -10.98
C GLU A 40 -4.03 7.55 -11.84
N GLN A 41 -4.94 8.54 -11.84
CA GLN A 41 -4.79 9.77 -12.62
C GLN A 41 -3.60 10.65 -12.20
N GLN A 42 -3.04 10.42 -11.02
CA GLN A 42 -1.99 11.24 -10.42
C GLN A 42 -0.65 10.51 -10.26
N ILE A 43 -0.56 9.25 -10.73
CA ILE A 43 0.69 8.49 -10.68
C ILE A 43 1.77 9.21 -11.51
N GLN A 44 2.90 9.44 -10.86
CA GLN A 44 4.10 10.04 -11.42
C GLN A 44 5.33 9.17 -11.12
N PRO A 45 6.45 9.33 -11.86
CA PRO A 45 7.66 8.53 -11.62
C PRO A 45 8.24 8.61 -10.21
N SER A 46 7.89 9.63 -9.43
CA SER A 46 8.28 9.82 -8.03
C SER A 46 7.14 9.58 -7.04
N THR A 47 6.18 8.74 -7.39
CA THR A 47 5.04 8.39 -6.53
C THR A 47 5.39 7.26 -5.56
N ILE A 48 5.01 7.48 -4.29
CA ILE A 48 5.00 6.47 -3.23
C ILE A 48 3.57 6.38 -2.70
N ILE A 49 3.04 5.18 -2.57
CA ILE A 49 1.76 4.91 -1.93
C ILE A 49 2.04 4.05 -0.70
N ILE A 50 1.66 4.51 0.48
CA ILE A 50 1.85 3.75 1.72
C ILE A 50 0.58 3.74 2.55
N GLY A 51 0.39 2.67 3.31
CA GLY A 51 -0.73 2.60 4.24
C GLY A 51 -1.20 1.17 4.48
N ASP A 52 -2.32 1.05 5.17
CA ASP A 52 -3.00 -0.21 5.42
C ASP A 52 -4.03 -0.46 4.30
N PHE A 53 -3.77 -1.49 3.50
CA PHE A 53 -4.60 -1.83 2.34
C PHE A 53 -5.68 -2.86 2.67
N ASN A 54 -5.59 -3.56 3.81
CA ASN A 54 -6.44 -4.70 4.17
C ASN A 54 -6.77 -5.63 2.99
N SER A 55 -5.78 -5.88 2.13
CA SER A 55 -5.95 -6.58 0.86
C SER A 55 -5.12 -7.87 0.83
N PRO A 56 -5.64 -9.03 1.27
CA PRO A 56 -4.86 -10.26 1.24
C PRO A 56 -4.51 -10.72 -0.19
N SER A 57 -3.21 -10.87 -0.48
CA SER A 57 -2.66 -11.46 -1.71
C SER A 57 -1.41 -12.30 -1.43
N THR A 58 -1.24 -13.37 -2.21
CA THR A 58 -0.01 -14.17 -2.21
C THR A 58 1.22 -13.38 -2.67
N ARG A 59 1.06 -12.33 -3.49
CA ARG A 59 2.16 -11.47 -3.99
C ARG A 59 2.93 -10.77 -2.88
N TRP A 60 2.25 -10.43 -1.79
CA TRP A 60 2.88 -9.88 -0.58
C TRP A 60 2.75 -10.83 0.63
N GLY A 61 2.58 -12.12 0.42
CA GLY A 61 2.84 -13.14 1.45
C GLY A 61 1.64 -13.61 2.28
N TYR A 62 0.41 -13.38 1.83
CA TYR A 62 -0.73 -14.14 2.35
C TYR A 62 -0.78 -15.54 1.75
N SER A 63 -1.52 -16.45 2.39
CA SER A 63 -1.73 -17.82 1.88
C SER A 63 -2.72 -17.90 0.73
N ARG A 64 -3.51 -16.84 0.49
CA ARG A 64 -4.49 -16.74 -0.59
C ARG A 64 -4.63 -15.30 -1.08
N THR A 65 -5.06 -15.15 -2.32
CA THR A 65 -5.50 -13.86 -2.88
C THR A 65 -7.01 -13.74 -2.79
N THR A 66 -7.48 -12.63 -2.24
CA THR A 66 -8.90 -12.26 -2.13
C THR A 66 -9.32 -11.37 -3.29
N ASN A 67 -10.62 -11.09 -3.45
CA ASN A 67 -11.10 -10.17 -4.50
C ASN A 67 -10.47 -8.78 -4.39
N VAL A 68 -10.38 -8.23 -3.17
CA VAL A 68 -9.70 -6.94 -2.92
C VAL A 68 -8.20 -7.03 -3.21
N GLY A 69 -7.55 -8.14 -2.84
CA GLY A 69 -6.15 -8.38 -3.20
C GLY A 69 -5.92 -8.45 -4.70
N LYS A 70 -6.84 -9.11 -5.43
CA LYS A 70 -6.77 -9.21 -6.89
C LYS A 70 -7.00 -7.86 -7.58
N HIS A 71 -7.99 -7.10 -7.10
CA HIS A 71 -8.24 -5.73 -7.55
C HIS A 71 -6.99 -4.84 -7.38
N LEU A 72 -6.31 -4.95 -6.23
CA LEU A 72 -5.07 -4.23 -6.01
C LEU A 72 -3.92 -4.73 -6.90
N GLU A 73 -3.75 -6.05 -7.07
CA GLU A 73 -2.76 -6.60 -8.01
C GLU A 73 -2.95 -6.05 -9.43
N ASP A 74 -4.18 -6.04 -9.93
CA ASP A 74 -4.51 -5.55 -11.27
C ASP A 74 -4.26 -4.03 -11.39
N PHE A 75 -4.59 -3.25 -10.36
CA PHE A 75 -4.24 -1.83 -10.28
C PHE A 75 -2.73 -1.61 -10.37
N LEU A 76 -1.93 -2.37 -9.62
CA LEU A 76 -0.47 -2.25 -9.63
C LEU A 76 0.13 -2.63 -10.98
N ASP A 77 -0.35 -3.72 -11.58
CA ASP A 77 0.17 -4.21 -12.87
C ASP A 77 -0.18 -3.27 -14.03
N ASN A 78 -1.40 -2.71 -14.04
CA ASN A 78 -1.82 -1.76 -15.07
C ASN A 78 -1.07 -0.42 -14.98
N ASN A 79 -0.60 -0.05 -13.80
CA ASN A 79 0.08 1.22 -13.54
C ASN A 79 1.60 1.09 -13.36
N TYR A 80 2.15 -0.09 -13.64
CA TYR A 80 3.58 -0.40 -13.50
C TYR A 80 4.14 -0.01 -12.13
N LEU A 81 3.44 -0.38 -11.06
CA LEU A 81 3.85 -0.12 -9.68
C LEU A 81 4.40 -1.38 -9.01
N ASP A 82 5.42 -1.20 -8.18
CA ASP A 82 6.06 -2.27 -7.42
C ASP A 82 5.67 -2.20 -5.94
N VAL A 83 5.40 -3.37 -5.33
CA VAL A 83 5.38 -3.50 -3.87
C VAL A 83 6.81 -3.65 -3.37
N VAL A 84 7.23 -2.78 -2.45
CA VAL A 84 8.48 -2.92 -1.71
C VAL A 84 8.25 -3.93 -0.59
N ASN A 85 8.90 -5.09 -0.68
CA ASN A 85 8.70 -6.18 0.28
C ASN A 85 9.04 -5.76 1.71
N THR A 86 8.15 -6.10 2.65
CA THR A 86 8.32 -5.91 4.08
C THR A 86 8.20 -7.25 4.82
N PRO A 87 8.79 -7.39 6.02
CA PRO A 87 8.38 -8.41 6.98
C PRO A 87 6.88 -8.27 7.33
N PRO A 88 6.25 -9.27 7.97
CA PRO A 88 4.92 -9.09 8.54
C PRO A 88 4.80 -7.83 9.39
N THR A 89 3.80 -7.00 9.11
CA THR A 89 3.61 -5.68 9.75
C THR A 89 2.52 -5.71 10.82
N PHE A 90 1.73 -6.78 10.88
CA PHE A 90 0.66 -6.95 11.86
C PHE A 90 0.75 -8.30 12.56
N LEU A 91 0.74 -8.28 13.90
CA LEU A 91 0.58 -9.46 14.76
C LEU A 91 -0.81 -9.44 15.40
N SER A 92 -1.66 -10.38 15.00
CA SER A 92 -2.96 -10.55 15.63
C SER A 92 -2.84 -11.10 17.05
N PHE A 93 -3.87 -10.87 17.87
CA PHE A 93 -3.98 -11.44 19.22
C PHE A 93 -3.86 -12.98 19.25
N ARG A 94 -4.18 -13.66 18.14
CA ARG A 94 -4.08 -15.12 18.02
C ARG A 94 -2.68 -15.60 17.60
N GLY A 95 -1.70 -14.70 17.51
CA GLY A 95 -0.33 -15.02 17.09
C GLY A 95 -0.14 -15.15 15.58
N SER A 96 -1.18 -14.90 14.77
CA SER A 96 -1.03 -14.87 13.31
C SER A 96 -0.40 -13.56 12.87
N GLN A 97 0.64 -13.67 12.04
CA GLN A 97 1.33 -12.57 11.40
C GLN A 97 0.79 -12.34 9.98
N SER A 98 0.66 -11.08 9.56
CA SER A 98 0.18 -10.72 8.22
C SER A 98 0.80 -9.40 7.72
N ARG A 99 0.51 -9.03 6.46
CA ARG A 99 1.04 -7.84 5.78
C ARG A 99 -0.08 -6.94 5.23
N PRO A 100 -0.93 -6.36 6.10
CA PRO A 100 -1.96 -5.43 5.65
C PRO A 100 -1.34 -4.10 5.19
N ASP A 101 -0.20 -3.70 5.78
CA ASP A 101 0.52 -2.50 5.42
C ASP A 101 1.47 -2.75 4.24
N LEU A 102 1.34 -1.93 3.19
CA LEU A 102 2.19 -2.01 2.00
C LEU A 102 2.88 -0.68 1.74
N VAL A 103 4.07 -0.78 1.16
CA VAL A 103 4.76 0.32 0.52
C VAL A 103 4.82 0.03 -0.96
N VAL A 104 4.22 0.89 -1.76
CA VAL A 104 4.15 0.76 -3.22
C VAL A 104 4.88 1.93 -3.84
N THR A 105 5.70 1.66 -4.86
CA THR A 105 6.51 2.68 -5.52
C THR A 105 6.50 2.53 -7.02
N HIS A 106 6.68 3.65 -7.72
CA HIS A 106 7.02 3.58 -9.13
C HIS A 106 8.45 3.02 -9.34
N PRO A 107 8.72 2.16 -10.34
CA PRO A 107 10.00 1.51 -10.61
C PRO A 107 11.22 2.45 -10.67
N HIS A 108 10.98 3.69 -11.11
CA HIS A 108 12.00 4.76 -11.16
C HIS A 108 12.63 5.08 -9.78
N ILE A 109 11.90 4.83 -8.69
CA ILE A 109 12.36 5.05 -7.32
C ILE A 109 12.40 3.77 -6.48
N THR A 110 11.83 2.63 -6.91
CA THR A 110 11.85 1.36 -6.17
C THR A 110 13.27 1.01 -5.67
N GLY A 111 14.28 1.03 -6.56
CA GLY A 111 15.67 0.73 -6.19
C GLY A 111 16.38 1.80 -5.33
N LYS A 112 15.71 2.92 -5.06
CA LYS A 112 16.18 4.01 -4.18
C LYS A 112 15.41 4.05 -2.86
N THR A 113 14.45 3.15 -2.67
CA THR A 113 13.58 3.08 -1.50
C THR A 113 14.06 1.96 -0.58
N SER A 114 14.19 2.28 0.71
CA SER A 114 14.42 1.32 1.78
C SER A 114 13.28 1.43 2.78
N VAL A 115 12.69 0.29 3.15
CA VAL A 115 11.64 0.22 4.17
C VAL A 115 12.21 -0.54 5.37
N THR A 116 12.03 0.05 6.55
CA THR A 116 12.43 -0.55 7.82
C THR A 116 11.17 -0.70 8.67
N LEU A 117 10.86 -1.92 9.08
CA LEU A 117 9.89 -2.14 10.15
C LEU A 117 10.55 -1.70 11.45
N LEU A 118 9.92 -0.77 12.15
CA LEU A 118 10.38 -0.34 13.46
C LEU A 118 9.87 -1.34 14.49
N ASP A 119 10.73 -1.74 15.43
CA ASP A 119 10.30 -2.55 16.57
C ASP A 119 9.22 -1.78 17.35
N ASP A 120 8.17 -2.48 17.76
CA ASP A 120 7.16 -1.87 18.62
C ASP A 120 7.84 -1.33 19.88
N ALA A 121 7.76 -0.02 20.09
CA ALA A 121 8.09 0.59 21.38
C ALA A 121 7.18 0.07 22.51
N ALA A 122 6.12 -0.67 22.17
CA ALA A 122 5.30 -1.44 23.08
C ALA A 122 5.85 -2.88 23.16
N GLY A 123 6.88 -3.06 23.98
CA GLY A 123 7.41 -4.38 24.33
C GLY A 123 6.31 -5.34 24.74
N CYS A 124 6.25 -6.48 24.06
CA CYS A 124 5.75 -7.72 24.63
C CYS A 124 6.93 -8.47 25.24
#